data_AF-T1KCB1-F1
#
_entry.id   AF-T1KCB1-F1
#
_cell.length_a   1.000
_cell.length_b   1.000
_cell.length_c   1.000
_cell.angle_alpha   90.00
_cell.angle_beta   90.00
_cell.angle_gamma   90.00
#
_symmetry.space_group_name_H-M   'P 1'
#
loop_
_entity.id
_entity.type
_entity.pdbx_description
1 polymer ?
#
loop_
_entity_poly.entity_id
_entity_poly.type
_entity_poly.pdbx_seq_one_letter_code
_entity_poly.pdbx_strand_id
1 'polypeptide(L)'
;MTLDISSFVQQIFHFLYHVIYRDLWGCYTLLTVKAKLLWYSINNLTIGDFLDKQASIRPNKTVYIDGDRHWTYRQFNQYTNQVANYFHKEGYKPGDEIALIMESRPEYIVTFTGPFNKYP
;
A
#
# COMPACT_ATOMS: atom_id res chain seq x y z
N MET A 1 1.19 -34.81 47.18
CA MET A 1 1.94 -33.63 46.71
C MET A 1 2.48 -33.89 45.28
N THR A 2 1.61 -34.28 44.34
CA THR A 2 1.98 -34.63 42.95
C THR A 2 0.96 -34.11 41.92
N LEU A 3 -0.12 -33.47 42.38
CA LEU A 3 -1.22 -32.99 41.53
C LEU A 3 -1.00 -31.57 40.97
N ASP A 4 0.12 -30.91 41.27
CA ASP A 4 0.41 -29.52 40.85
C ASP A 4 1.25 -29.43 39.55
N ILE A 5 2.02 -30.48 39.26
CA ILE A 5 2.95 -30.50 38.11
C ILE A 5 2.20 -30.68 36.78
N SER A 6 1.17 -31.53 36.77
CA SER A 6 0.33 -31.78 35.58
C SER A 6 -0.43 -30.52 35.13
N SER A 7 -1.06 -29.82 36.08
CA SER A 7 -1.80 -28.58 35.83
C SER A 7 -0.89 -27.44 35.35
N PHE A 8 0.31 -27.32 35.93
CA PHE A 8 1.29 -26.31 35.52
C PHE A 8 1.82 -26.57 34.10
N VAL A 9 2.11 -27.82 33.77
CA VAL A 9 2.55 -28.22 32.42
C VAL A 9 1.45 -27.91 31.39
N GLN A 10 0.18 -28.19 31.68
CA GLN A 10 -0.94 -27.86 30.79
C GLN A 10 -1.10 -26.34 30.57
N GLN A 11 -0.91 -25.52 31.61
CA GLN A 11 -0.95 -24.06 31.48
C GLN A 11 0.18 -23.54 30.57
N ILE A 12 1.39 -24.07 30.71
CA ILE A 12 2.53 -23.72 29.85
C ILE A 12 2.24 -24.10 28.40
N PHE A 13 1.71 -25.30 28.13
CA PHE A 13 1.37 -25.73 26.77
C PHE A 13 0.30 -24.85 26.13
N HIS A 14 -0.76 -24.50 26.87
CA HIS A 14 -1.81 -23.61 26.37
C HIS A 14 -1.27 -22.20 26.05
N PHE A 15 -0.41 -21.66 26.92
CA PHE A 15 0.23 -20.36 26.70
C PHE A 15 1.16 -20.39 25.49
N LEU A 16 2.05 -21.39 25.40
CA LEU A 16 2.97 -21.57 24.27
C LEU A 16 2.23 -21.73 22.95
N TYR A 17 1.15 -22.52 22.91
CA TYR A 17 0.34 -22.70 21.71
C TYR A 17 -0.21 -21.37 21.20
N HIS A 18 -0.73 -20.53 22.10
CA HIS A 18 -1.30 -19.23 21.73
C HIS A 18 -0.23 -18.24 21.25
N VAL A 19 0.93 -18.19 21.94
CA VAL A 19 2.05 -17.31 21.57
C VAL A 19 2.65 -17.72 20.22
N ILE A 20 2.90 -19.01 20.04
CA ILE A 20 3.48 -19.55 18.79
C ILE A 20 2.52 -19.32 17.62
N TYR A 21 1.22 -19.52 17.80
CA TYR A 21 0.25 -19.28 16.72
C TYR A 21 0.28 -17.83 16.23
N ARG A 22 0.26 -16.86 17.16
CA ARG A 22 0.34 -15.43 16.84
C ARG A 22 1.64 -15.09 16.12
N ASP A 23 2.76 -15.61 16.62
CA ASP A 23 4.08 -15.27 16.08
C ASP A 23 4.32 -15.94 14.72
N LEU A 24 3.82 -17.16 14.50
CA LEU A 24 3.83 -17.83 13.20
C LEU A 24 2.99 -17.08 12.17
N TRP A 25 1.81 -16.58 12.55
CA TRP A 25 0.98 -15.74 11.67
C TRP A 25 1.70 -14.43 11.31
N GLY A 26 2.36 -13.80 12.29
CA GLY A 26 3.19 -12.62 12.08
C GLY A 26 4.34 -12.90 11.10
N CYS A 27 5.11 -13.97 11.34
CA CYS A 27 6.19 -14.41 10.45
C CYS A 27 5.69 -14.70 9.03
N TYR A 28 4.58 -15.43 8.89
CA TYR A 28 3.96 -15.70 7.60
C TYR A 28 3.59 -14.41 6.86
N THR A 29 2.96 -13.46 7.57
CA THR A 29 2.59 -12.16 7.00
C THR A 29 3.83 -11.37 6.58
N LEU A 30 4.86 -11.34 7.42
CA LEU A 30 6.11 -10.63 7.10
C LEU A 30 6.83 -11.25 5.90
N LEU A 31 6.91 -12.57 5.84
CA LEU A 31 7.53 -13.29 4.72
C LEU A 31 6.78 -13.04 3.41
N THR A 32 5.45 -13.09 3.42
CA THR A 32 4.64 -12.87 2.22
C THR A 32 4.71 -11.42 1.74
N VAL A 33 4.65 -10.44 2.66
CA VAL A 33 4.82 -9.02 2.33
C VAL A 33 6.22 -8.77 1.76
N LYS A 34 7.29 -9.28 2.40
CA LYS A 34 8.66 -9.15 1.90
C LYS A 34 8.83 -9.77 0.52
N ALA A 35 8.35 -11.00 0.30
CA ALA A 35 8.43 -11.67 -0.99
C ALA A 35 7.73 -10.86 -2.08
N LYS A 36 6.56 -10.28 -1.77
CA LYS A 36 5.80 -9.45 -2.71
C LYS A 36 6.51 -8.13 -3.02
N LEU A 37 7.07 -7.46 -2.02
CA LEU A 37 7.85 -6.22 -2.19
C LEU A 37 9.13 -6.47 -3.00
N LEU A 38 9.83 -7.58 -2.74
CA LEU A 38 10.98 -8.00 -3.53
C LEU A 38 10.57 -8.28 -4.99
N TRP A 39 9.46 -8.98 -5.21
CA TRP A 39 8.92 -9.18 -6.54
C TRP A 39 8.57 -7.84 -7.22
N TYR A 40 7.93 -6.90 -6.53
CA TYR A 40 7.65 -5.57 -7.07
C TYR A 40 8.92 -4.81 -7.45
N SER A 41 9.95 -4.87 -6.61
CA SER A 41 11.25 -4.23 -6.84
C SER A 41 11.97 -4.84 -8.05
N ILE A 42 11.96 -6.17 -8.19
CA ILE A 42 12.61 -6.86 -9.33
C ILE A 42 11.89 -6.56 -10.64
N ASN A 43 10.57 -6.38 -10.61
CA ASN A 43 9.77 -6.05 -11.80
C ASN A 43 9.71 -4.54 -12.11
N ASN A 44 10.43 -3.69 -11.35
CA ASN A 44 10.45 -2.24 -11.52
C ASN A 44 9.04 -1.60 -11.54
N LEU A 45 8.09 -2.19 -10.81
CA LEU A 45 6.72 -1.70 -10.75
C LEU A 45 6.64 -0.42 -9.92
N THR A 46 5.94 0.57 -10.46
CA THR A 46 5.73 1.87 -9.84
C THR A 46 4.36 1.98 -9.19
N ILE A 47 4.15 3.07 -8.45
CA ILE A 47 2.84 3.42 -7.90
C ILE A 47 1.84 3.64 -9.06
N GLY A 48 2.28 4.22 -10.18
CA GLY A 48 1.47 4.36 -11.40
C GLY A 48 0.95 3.02 -11.92
N ASP A 49 1.84 2.03 -12.09
CA ASP A 49 1.46 0.69 -12.58
C ASP A 49 0.43 0.00 -11.67
N PHE A 50 0.52 0.24 -10.36
CA PHE A 50 -0.48 -0.25 -9.42
C PHE A 50 -1.84 0.43 -9.62
N LEU A 51 -1.86 1.74 -9.82
CA LEU A 51 -3.09 2.51 -10.05
C LEU A 51 -3.74 2.11 -11.37
N ASP A 52 -2.98 1.95 -12.46
CA ASP A 52 -3.48 1.47 -13.75
C ASP A 52 -4.12 0.08 -13.63
N LYS A 53 -3.48 -0.81 -12.88
CA LYS A 53 -4.00 -2.14 -12.60
C LYS A 53 -5.30 -2.08 -11.78
N GLN A 54 -5.36 -1.25 -10.74
CA GLN A 54 -6.58 -1.12 -9.93
C GLN A 54 -7.72 -0.45 -10.71
N ALA A 55 -7.42 0.58 -11.51
CA ALA A 55 -8.38 1.24 -12.39
C ALA A 55 -8.94 0.27 -13.44
N SER A 56 -8.14 -0.69 -13.90
CA SER A 56 -8.59 -1.74 -14.83
C SER A 56 -9.47 -2.79 -14.16
N ILE A 57 -9.08 -3.29 -12.98
CA ILE A 57 -9.80 -4.38 -12.29
C ILE A 57 -11.06 -3.86 -11.59
N ARG A 58 -11.02 -2.64 -11.02
CA ARG A 58 -12.09 -2.08 -10.18
C ARG A 58 -12.31 -0.58 -10.48
N PRO A 59 -12.66 -0.20 -11.72
CA PRO A 59 -12.73 1.20 -12.14
C PRO A 59 -13.68 2.05 -11.29
N ASN A 60 -14.83 1.49 -10.92
CA ASN A 60 -15.91 2.21 -10.25
C ASN A 60 -15.84 2.11 -8.72
N LYS A 61 -14.84 1.41 -8.17
CA LYS A 61 -14.68 1.29 -6.71
C LYS A 61 -14.13 2.61 -6.17
N THR A 62 -14.76 3.13 -5.13
CA THR A 62 -14.29 4.33 -4.43
C THR A 62 -12.94 4.06 -3.77
N VAL A 63 -11.98 4.95 -4.03
CA VAL A 63 -10.62 4.93 -3.47
C VAL A 63 -10.42 6.01 -2.41
N TYR A 64 -11.14 7.13 -2.51
CA TYR A 64 -11.03 8.24 -1.59
C TYR A 64 -12.40 8.92 -1.38
N ILE A 65 -12.66 9.35 -0.15
CA ILE A 65 -13.90 10.02 0.26
C ILE A 65 -13.51 11.33 0.96
N ASP A 66 -13.99 12.45 0.44
CA ASP A 66 -13.82 13.81 0.98
C ASP A 66 -15.20 14.45 1.17
N GLY A 67 -15.76 14.26 2.36
CA GLY A 67 -17.16 14.60 2.62
C GLY A 67 -18.10 13.92 1.63
N ASP A 68 -18.85 14.70 0.86
CA ASP A 68 -19.77 14.21 -0.17
C ASP A 68 -19.06 13.78 -1.47
N ARG A 69 -17.78 14.14 -1.64
CA ARG A 69 -17.03 13.83 -2.86
C ARG A 69 -16.44 12.44 -2.76
N HIS A 70 -16.77 11.61 -3.75
CA HIS A 70 -16.28 10.25 -3.86
C HIS A 70 -15.43 10.13 -5.11
N TRP A 71 -14.19 9.70 -4.95
CA TRP A 71 -13.27 9.46 -6.05
C TRP A 71 -13.20 7.96 -6.31
N THR A 72 -13.46 7.57 -7.55
CA THR A 72 -13.26 6.19 -8.02
C THR A 72 -11.82 5.95 -8.45
N TYR A 73 -11.38 4.68 -8.49
CA TYR A 73 -10.05 4.35 -9.02
C TYR A 73 -9.82 4.88 -10.44
N ARG A 74 -10.86 4.88 -11.29
CA ARG A 74 -10.77 5.45 -12.65
C ARG A 74 -10.45 6.95 -12.60
N GLN A 75 -11.22 7.73 -11.85
CA GLN A 75 -11.03 9.19 -11.74
C GLN A 75 -9.67 9.53 -11.12
N PHE A 76 -9.29 8.78 -10.09
CA PHE A 76 -8.00 8.94 -9.43
C PHE A 76 -6.85 8.71 -10.43
N ASN A 77 -6.86 7.60 -11.17
CA ASN A 77 -5.83 7.30 -12.16
C ASN A 77 -5.75 8.34 -13.28
N GLN A 78 -6.91 8.77 -13.80
CA GLN A 78 -6.96 9.81 -14.83
C GLN A 78 -6.33 11.12 -14.35
N TYR A 79 -6.63 11.54 -13.11
CA TYR A 79 -6.07 12.77 -12.55
C TYR A 79 -4.55 12.61 -12.28
N THR A 80 -4.10 11.44 -11.81
CA THR A 80 -2.67 11.13 -11.64
C THR A 80 -1.92 11.26 -12.95
N ASN A 81 -2.47 10.73 -14.05
CA ASN A 81 -1.86 10.82 -15.37
C ASN A 81 -1.83 12.26 -15.89
N GLN A 82 -2.86 13.07 -15.62
CA GLN A 82 -2.85 14.49 -15.97
C GLN A 82 -1.73 15.25 -15.25
N VAL A 83 -1.53 14.96 -13.95
CA VAL A 83 -0.45 15.56 -13.18
C VAL A 83 0.93 15.09 -13.68
N ALA A 84 1.11 13.79 -13.94
CA ALA A 84 2.35 13.25 -14.48
C ALA A 84 2.70 13.92 -15.82
N ASN A 85 1.72 14.08 -16.71
CA ASN A 85 1.86 14.80 -17.96
C ASN A 85 2.24 16.26 -17.79
N TYR A 86 1.68 16.95 -16.80
CA TYR A 86 2.03 18.32 -16.48
C TYR A 86 3.51 18.42 -16.06
N PHE A 87 3.96 17.62 -15.09
CA PHE A 87 5.37 17.62 -14.67
C PHE A 87 6.32 17.25 -15.82
N HIS A 88 5.93 16.30 -16.68
CA HIS A 88 6.74 15.96 -17.85
C HIS A 88 6.87 17.13 -18.84
N LYS A 89 5.78 17.86 -19.09
CA LYS A 89 5.77 19.04 -19.97
C LYS A 89 6.63 20.19 -19.43
N GLU A 90 6.64 20.38 -18.11
CA GLU A 90 7.50 21.37 -17.44
C GLU A 90 8.98 20.97 -17.41
N GLY A 91 9.33 19.76 -17.87
CA GLY A 91 10.71 19.33 -18.06
C GLY A 91 11.33 18.61 -16.86
N TYR A 92 10.53 18.27 -15.85
CA TYR A 92 11.00 17.51 -14.68
C TYR A 92 11.39 16.08 -15.06
N LYS A 93 12.45 15.58 -14.42
CA LYS A 93 13.07 14.27 -14.67
C LYS A 93 13.08 13.42 -13.41
N PRO A 94 13.15 12.08 -13.55
CA PRO A 94 13.39 11.20 -12.42
C PRO A 94 14.65 11.61 -11.65
N GLY A 95 14.50 11.88 -10.36
CA GLY A 95 15.57 12.38 -9.49
C GLY A 95 15.44 13.85 -9.11
N ASP A 96 14.58 14.62 -9.79
CA ASP A 96 14.31 16.00 -9.42
C ASP A 96 13.47 16.06 -8.13
N GLU A 97 13.81 17.02 -7.26
CA GLU A 97 13.10 17.23 -5.99
C GLU A 97 12.00 18.28 -6.15
N ILE A 98 10.77 17.92 -5.81
CA ILE A 98 9.59 18.78 -5.93
C ILE A 98 8.97 18.97 -4.53
N ALA A 99 8.95 20.20 -4.05
CA ALA A 99 8.25 20.55 -2.81
C ALA A 99 6.74 20.67 -3.08
N LEU A 100 5.93 19.95 -2.30
CA LEU A 100 4.47 19.98 -2.40
C LEU A 100 3.87 20.58 -1.13
N ILE A 101 3.23 21.75 -1.24
CA ILE A 101 2.54 22.42 -0.13
C ILE A 101 1.06 22.56 -0.49
N MET A 102 0.21 21.85 0.24
CA MET A 102 -1.24 21.99 0.14
C MET A 102 -1.93 21.39 1.38
N GLU A 103 -3.21 21.71 1.55
CA GLU A 103 -4.07 21.13 2.58
C GLU A 103 -4.35 19.65 2.31
N SER A 104 -4.80 18.92 3.34
CA SER A 104 -5.17 17.50 3.21
C SER A 104 -6.44 17.35 2.36
N ARG A 105 -6.26 17.18 1.06
CA ARG A 105 -7.31 17.00 0.07
C ARG A 105 -7.03 15.79 -0.83
N PRO A 106 -8.04 15.20 -1.51
CA PRO A 106 -7.82 14.08 -2.45
C PRO A 106 -6.72 14.36 -3.47
N GLU A 107 -6.64 15.62 -3.93
CA GLU A 107 -5.68 16.09 -4.89
C GLU A 107 -4.24 15.95 -4.39
N TYR A 108 -3.99 16.00 -3.08
CA TYR A 108 -2.65 15.81 -2.52
C TYR A 108 -2.05 14.47 -2.90
N ILE A 109 -2.80 13.39 -2.70
CA ILE A 109 -2.30 12.04 -2.97
C ILE A 109 -2.07 11.89 -4.46
N VAL A 110 -2.96 12.45 -5.29
CA VAL A 110 -2.79 12.40 -6.74
C VAL A 110 -1.56 13.19 -7.20
N THR A 111 -1.35 14.39 -6.66
CA THR A 111 -0.21 15.22 -7.03
C THR A 111 1.10 14.64 -6.54
N PHE A 112 1.10 14.01 -5.37
CA PHE A 112 2.25 13.27 -4.87
C PHE A 112 2.55 12.02 -5.71
N THR A 113 1.53 11.28 -6.16
CA THR A 113 1.71 10.03 -6.91
C THR A 113 2.02 10.23 -8.39
N GLY A 114 1.59 11.34 -8.98
CA GLY A 114 1.77 11.68 -10.40
C GLY A 114 3.23 11.58 -10.89
N PRO A 115 4.20 12.27 -10.24
CA PRO A 115 5.61 12.21 -10.63
C PRO A 115 6.23 10.80 -10.65
N PHE A 116 5.66 9.85 -9.92
CA PHE A 116 6.14 8.46 -9.89
C PHE A 116 5.56 7.59 -11.01
N ASN A 117 4.64 8.11 -11.83
CA ASN A 117 4.09 7.37 -12.96
C ASN A 117 5.09 7.39 -14.13
N LYS A 118 5.44 6.19 -14.63
CA LYS A 118 6.35 6.02 -15.78
C LYS A 118 5.69 6.32 -17.13
N TYR A 119 4.36 6.35 -17.19
CA TYR A 119 3.62 6.47 -18.44
C TYR A 119 2.50 7.54 -18.32
N PRO A 120 2.51 8.58 -19.17
CA PRO A 120 1.36 9.43 -19.46
C PRO A 120 0.04 8.72 -19.72
#